data_AF-A0ABD0V3K4-F1
#
_entry.id   AF-A0ABD0V3K4-F1
#
_cell.length_a   1.000
_cell.length_b   1.000
_cell.length_c   1.000
_cell.angle_alpha   90.00
_cell.angle_beta   90.00
_cell.angle_gamma   90.00
#
_symmetry.space_group_name_H-M   'P 1'
#
loop_
_entity.id
_entity.type
_entity.pdbx_description
1 polymer ?
#
loop_
_entity_poly.entity_id
_entity_poly.type
_entity_poly.pdbx_seq_one_letter_code
_entity_poly.pdbx_strand_id
1 'polypeptide(L)'
;MSDTDWTLHSSLRRSVDAFRGIFRRRARADSCSLPRIHIYGFSKALNPEFDFHERINMALCETVIDIKIYRVRLVAPGKWMLCASFILPKNVAFEQPSWEGEAKEQV
;
A
#
# COMPACT_ATOMS: atom_id res chain seq x y z
N MET A 1 18.99 -17.44 -3.54
CA MET A 1 18.17 -17.77 -4.72
C MET A 1 16.73 -18.00 -4.23
N SER A 2 15.94 -16.94 -4.17
CA SER A 2 14.52 -17.00 -3.81
C SER A 2 13.77 -15.97 -4.67
N ASP A 3 13.50 -16.39 -5.90
CA ASP A 3 12.89 -15.67 -7.03
C ASP A 3 11.42 -15.25 -6.82
N THR A 4 10.97 -15.02 -5.59
CA THR A 4 9.56 -14.68 -5.32
C THR A 4 9.35 -13.32 -4.66
N ASP A 5 10.42 -12.53 -4.48
CA ASP A 5 10.34 -11.26 -3.74
C ASP A 5 9.90 -10.06 -4.61
N TRP A 6 10.25 -10.04 -5.90
CA TRP A 6 9.99 -8.87 -6.78
C TRP A 6 8.57 -8.82 -7.39
N THR A 7 7.98 -9.98 -7.68
CA THR A 7 6.66 -10.05 -8.36
C THR A 7 5.50 -9.60 -7.47
N LEU A 8 5.63 -9.80 -6.15
CA LEU A 8 4.66 -9.33 -5.16
C LEU A 8 4.82 -7.83 -4.88
N HIS A 9 6.05 -7.31 -4.82
CA HIS A 9 6.33 -5.89 -4.58
C HIS A 9 5.68 -5.00 -5.65
N SER A 10 5.87 -5.32 -6.94
CA SER A 10 5.29 -4.54 -8.04
C SER A 10 3.76 -4.57 -8.07
N SER A 11 3.14 -5.69 -7.66
CA SER A 11 1.68 -5.84 -7.68
C SER A 11 1.00 -5.16 -6.48
N LEU A 12 1.62 -5.22 -5.29
CA LEU A 12 1.16 -4.49 -4.11
C LEU A 12 1.25 -2.99 -4.36
N ARG A 13 2.40 -2.51 -4.85
CA ARG A 13 2.60 -1.11 -5.19
C ARG A 13 1.54 -0.63 -6.18
N ARG A 14 1.32 -1.34 -7.30
CA ARG A 14 0.26 -1.00 -8.27
C ARG A 14 -1.14 -0.91 -7.66
N SER A 15 -1.47 -1.81 -6.73
CA SER A 15 -2.79 -1.80 -6.09
C SER A 15 -2.96 -0.63 -5.13
N VAL A 16 -1.90 -0.28 -4.41
CA VAL A 16 -1.86 0.86 -3.49
C VAL A 16 -1.83 2.20 -4.25
N ASP A 17 -1.14 2.24 -5.39
CA ASP A 17 -1.02 3.41 -6.26
C ASP A 17 -2.37 3.91 -6.76
N ALA A 18 -3.33 3.01 -6.98
CA ALA A 18 -4.70 3.36 -7.34
C ALA A 18 -5.40 4.24 -6.27
N PHE A 19 -4.92 4.21 -5.02
CA PHE A 19 -5.43 5.03 -3.93
C PHE A 19 -4.68 6.36 -3.72
N ARG A 20 -3.54 6.55 -4.39
CA ARG A 20 -2.76 7.78 -4.31
C ARG A 20 -3.50 8.93 -4.97
N GLY A 21 -3.66 10.04 -4.25
CA GLY A 21 -4.30 11.24 -4.79
C GLY A 21 -5.81 11.14 -5.02
N ILE A 22 -6.51 10.14 -4.45
CA ILE A 22 -7.99 10.04 -4.56
C ILE A 22 -8.69 11.33 -4.12
N PHE A 23 -8.15 12.03 -3.12
CA PHE A 23 -8.74 13.27 -2.61
C PHE A 23 -8.15 14.54 -3.24
N ARG A 24 -7.33 14.42 -4.29
CA ARG A 24 -6.63 15.56 -4.94
C ARG A 24 -7.57 16.69 -5.41
N ARG A 25 -8.76 16.34 -5.93
CA ARG A 25 -9.75 17.33 -6.41
C ARG A 25 -10.71 17.82 -5.34
N ARG A 26 -10.71 17.22 -4.15
CA ARG A 26 -11.56 17.64 -3.03
C ARG A 26 -10.78 18.63 -2.18
N ALA A 27 -10.70 19.86 -2.67
CA ALA A 27 -10.08 20.97 -1.96
C ALA A 27 -10.76 21.12 -0.59
N ARG A 28 -9.97 20.93 0.48
CA ARG A 28 -10.34 21.25 1.86
C ARG A 28 -11.60 20.54 2.36
N ALA A 29 -11.44 19.28 2.70
CA ALA A 29 -12.34 18.67 3.66
C ALA A 29 -11.54 18.43 4.93
N ASP A 30 -11.49 19.46 5.79
CA ASP A 30 -10.97 19.38 7.16
C ASP A 30 -11.72 18.33 8.01
N SER A 31 -12.78 17.73 7.45
CA SER A 31 -13.63 16.67 7.98
C SER A 31 -13.72 15.42 7.08
N CYS A 32 -12.82 15.21 6.10
CA CYS A 32 -12.84 13.98 5.31
C CYS A 32 -12.32 12.80 6.15
N SER A 33 -13.22 11.92 6.59
CA SER A 33 -12.85 10.59 7.08
C SER A 33 -12.16 9.84 5.94
N LEU A 34 -10.85 9.62 6.07
CA LEU A 34 -10.08 8.85 5.11
C LEU A 34 -10.61 7.41 5.07
N PRO A 35 -10.65 6.78 3.88
CA PRO A 35 -11.19 5.45 3.75
C PRO A 35 -10.32 4.46 4.52
N ARG A 36 -10.99 3.46 5.11
CA ARG A 36 -10.31 2.29 5.66
C ARG A 36 -10.02 1.33 4.52
N ILE A 37 -8.73 1.05 4.30
CA ILE A 37 -8.25 0.15 3.26
C ILE A 37 -8.03 -1.24 3.85
N HIS A 38 -8.36 -2.25 3.05
CA HIS A 38 -8.11 -3.64 3.34
C HIS A 38 -7.24 -4.22 2.22
N ILE A 39 -6.02 -4.65 2.57
CA ILE A 39 -5.08 -5.22 1.60
C ILE A 39 -4.84 -6.67 1.97
N TYR A 40 -4.99 -7.53 0.98
CA TYR A 40 -4.65 -8.94 1.10
C TYR A 40 -3.30 -9.22 0.47
N GLY A 41 -2.52 -10.07 1.12
CA GLY A 41 -1.22 -10.48 0.62
C GLY A 41 -0.80 -11.84 1.12
N PHE A 42 0.33 -12.31 0.65
CA PHE A 42 0.90 -13.58 1.06
C PHE A 42 2.34 -13.38 1.54
N SER A 43 2.71 -14.06 2.62
CA SER A 43 4.08 -14.08 3.10
C SER A 43 4.52 -15.50 3.45
N LYS A 44 5.80 -15.80 3.21
CA LYS A 44 6.49 -17.02 3.65
C LYS A 44 7.50 -16.74 4.78
N ALA A 45 7.55 -15.50 5.28
CA ALA A 45 8.51 -15.11 6.30
C ALA A 45 8.23 -15.81 7.63
N LEU A 46 9.26 -15.92 8.47
CA LEU A 46 9.15 -16.45 9.83
C LEU A 46 8.17 -15.61 10.68
N ASN A 47 8.22 -14.29 10.50
CA ASN A 47 7.24 -13.36 11.04
C ASN A 47 6.46 -12.71 9.88
N PRO A 48 5.37 -13.33 9.42
CA PRO A 48 4.62 -12.87 8.24
C PRO A 48 3.93 -11.52 8.46
N GLU A 49 3.60 -11.17 9.71
CA GLU A 49 2.99 -9.86 10.04
C GLU A 49 3.98 -8.72 9.83
N PHE A 50 5.20 -8.86 10.35
CA PHE A 50 6.24 -7.85 10.20
C PHE A 50 6.66 -7.68 8.73
N ASP A 51 6.90 -8.78 8.01
CA ASP A 51 7.24 -8.73 6.58
C ASP A 51 6.12 -8.03 5.76
N PHE A 52 4.86 -8.28 6.09
CA PHE A 52 3.75 -7.66 5.39
C PHE A 52 3.56 -6.18 5.75
N HIS A 53 3.80 -5.80 7.00
CA HIS A 53 3.82 -4.40 7.44
C HIS A 53 4.89 -3.60 6.69
N GLU A 54 6.12 -4.11 6.65
CA GLU A 54 7.24 -3.45 5.96
C GLU A 54 6.98 -3.30 4.47
N ARG A 55 6.44 -4.33 3.82
CA ARG A 55 6.05 -4.24 2.40
C ARG A 55 5.00 -3.16 2.13
N ILE A 56 4.05 -2.99 3.05
CA ILE A 56 3.03 -1.93 2.94
C ILE A 56 3.68 -0.55 3.13
N ASN A 57 4.57 -0.40 4.12
CA ASN A 57 5.29 0.86 4.33
C ASN A 57 6.14 1.24 3.10
N MET A 58 6.87 0.27 2.53
CA MET A 58 7.65 0.47 1.32
C MET A 58 6.78 0.83 0.11
N ALA A 59 5.64 0.16 -0.07
CA ALA A 59 4.75 0.43 -1.20
C ALA A 59 4.08 1.81 -1.10
N LEU A 60 3.75 2.24 0.11
CA LEU A 60 3.20 3.57 0.40
C LEU A 60 4.28 4.66 0.42
N CYS A 61 5.56 4.30 0.49
CA CYS A 61 6.65 5.23 0.81
C CYS A 61 6.39 6.03 2.11
N GLU A 62 5.64 5.46 3.04
CA GLU A 62 5.21 6.10 4.29
C GLU A 62 4.96 5.04 5.37
N THR A 63 5.26 5.37 6.62
CA THR A 63 5.02 4.48 7.76
C THR A 63 3.57 4.56 8.22
N VAL A 64 2.85 3.44 8.16
CA VAL A 64 1.48 3.33 8.70
C VAL A 64 1.52 2.91 10.16
N ILE A 65 1.00 3.77 11.05
CA ILE A 65 1.09 3.60 12.51
C ILE A 65 -0.03 2.68 13.05
N ASP A 66 -1.28 2.86 12.61
CA ASP A 66 -2.46 2.13 13.13
C ASP A 66 -2.93 1.02 12.19
N ILE A 67 -2.01 0.13 11.82
CA ILE A 67 -2.31 -1.01 10.93
C ILE A 67 -2.58 -2.28 11.72
N LYS A 68 -3.72 -2.91 11.42
CA LYS A 68 -4.11 -4.20 11.98
C LYS A 68 -3.84 -5.30 10.96
N ILE A 69 -3.03 -6.28 11.32
CA ILE A 69 -2.71 -7.42 10.44
C ILE A 69 -3.35 -8.68 10.99
N TYR A 70 -4.05 -9.41 10.12
CA TYR A 70 -4.76 -10.63 10.44
C TYR A 70 -4.23 -11.79 9.61
N ARG A 71 -3.90 -12.91 10.27
CA ARG A 71 -3.64 -14.18 9.58
C ARG A 71 -4.96 -14.82 9.18
N VAL A 72 -5.23 -14.84 7.88
CA VAL A 72 -6.49 -15.34 7.34
C VAL A 72 -6.47 -16.87 7.28
N ARG A 73 -5.43 -17.44 6.66
CA ARG A 73 -5.24 -18.90 6.54
C ARG A 73 -3.84 -19.24 6.05
N LEU A 74 -3.44 -20.49 6.27
CA LEU A 74 -2.33 -21.10 5.53
C LEU A 74 -2.80 -21.42 4.11
N VAL A 75 -1.95 -21.09 3.12
CA VAL A 75 -2.23 -21.39 1.70
C VAL A 75 -1.27 -22.43 1.12
N ALA A 76 -0.16 -22.66 1.79
CA ALA A 76 0.79 -23.75 1.56
C ALA A 76 1.61 -23.96 2.84
N PRO A 77 2.37 -25.06 2.98
CA PRO A 77 3.29 -25.24 4.09
C PRO A 77 4.22 -24.01 4.22
N GLY A 78 4.16 -23.35 5.38
CA GLY A 78 4.96 -22.14 5.65
C GLY A 78 4.55 -20.87 4.88
N LYS A 79 3.43 -20.86 4.13
CA LYS A 79 2.92 -19.67 3.42
C LYS A 79 1.58 -19.23 3.99
N TRP A 80 1.53 -18.00 4.52
CA TRP A 80 0.34 -17.39 5.08
C TRP A 80 -0.32 -16.44 4.09
N MET A 81 -1.66 -16.41 4.11
CA MET A 81 -2.47 -15.34 3.57
C MET A 81 -2.81 -14.37 4.71
N LEU A 82 -2.56 -13.09 4.48
CA LEU A 82 -2.72 -12.01 5.45
C LEU A 82 -3.72 -10.99 4.94
N CYS A 83 -4.41 -10.33 5.87
CA CYS A 83 -5.21 -9.15 5.63
C CYS A 83 -4.67 -8.01 6.51
N ALA A 84 -4.24 -6.93 5.89
CA ALA A 84 -3.92 -5.68 6.57
C ALA A 84 -5.12 -4.75 6.48
N SER A 85 -5.45 -4.08 7.58
CA SER A 85 -6.49 -3.06 7.63
C SER A 85 -5.98 -1.81 8.33
N PHE A 86 -6.06 -0.68 7.64
CA PHE A 86 -5.60 0.61 8.13
C PHE A 86 -6.39 1.75 7.49
N ILE A 87 -6.34 2.93 8.09
CA ILE A 87 -6.86 4.16 7.48
C ILE A 87 -5.80 4.70 6.53
N LEU A 88 -6.19 5.04 5.30
CA LEU A 88 -5.27 5.61 4.31
C LEU A 88 -4.58 6.86 4.89
N PRO A 89 -3.23 6.92 4.93
CA PRO A 89 -2.53 8.09 5.42
C PRO A 89 -2.88 9.35 4.63
N LYS A 90 -2.96 10.50 5.31
CA LYS A 90 -3.28 11.79 4.67
C LYS A 90 -2.26 12.12 3.58
N ASN A 91 -0.97 11.90 3.84
CA ASN A 91 0.08 12.28 2.89
C ASN A 91 -0.07 11.53 1.57
N VAL A 92 -0.35 10.22 1.61
CA VAL A 92 -0.67 9.40 0.42
C VAL A 92 -2.00 9.80 -0.24
N ALA A 93 -3.04 10.09 0.54
CA ALA A 93 -4.37 10.43 0.04
C ALA A 93 -4.43 11.74 -0.78
N PHE A 94 -3.59 12.71 -0.40
CA PHE A 94 -3.48 14.02 -1.03
C PHE A 94 -2.23 14.19 -1.89
N GLU A 95 -1.42 13.13 -2.03
CA GLU A 95 -0.21 13.15 -2.83
C GLU A 95 -0.51 13.55 -4.28
N GLN A 96 0.31 14.46 -4.82
CA GLN A 96 0.27 14.73 -6.25
C GLN A 96 1.02 13.60 -6.95
N PRO A 97 0.49 13.00 -8.04
CA PRO A 97 1.28 12.07 -8.83
C PRO A 97 2.57 12.80 -9.22
N SER A 98 3.73 12.21 -8.94
CA SER A 98 5.00 12.69 -9.47
C SER A 98 4.95 12.47 -10.98
N TRP A 99 4.78 13.54 -11.74
CA TRP A 99 4.79 13.50 -13.20
C TRP A 99 6.22 13.19 -13.63
N GLU A 100 6.51 11.95 -14.02
CA GLU A 100 7.59 11.67 -14.97
C GLU A 100 6.95 11.51 -16.35
N GLY A 101 6.84 12.65 -17.03
CA GLY A 101 6.30 12.80 -18.37
C GLY A 101 6.40 14.26 -18.79
N GLU A 102 7.56 14.67 -19.29
CA GLU A 102 7.74 15.94 -19.99
C GLU A 102 6.82 16.00 -21.22
N ALA A 103 6.08 17.09 -21.37
CA ALA A 103 5.82 17.70 -22.67
C ALA A 103 5.76 19.22 -22.47
N LYS A 104 6.83 19.88 -22.94
CA LYS A 104 6.90 21.34 -23.07
C LYS A 104 5.89 21.75 -24.14
N GLU A 105 4.96 22.64 -23.81
CA GLU A 105 4.33 23.51 -24.79
C GLU A 105 4.87 24.92 -24.50
N GLN A 106 5.88 25.33 -25.27
CA GLN A 106 6.30 26.72 -25.35
C GLN A 106 5.44 27.40 -26.41
N VAL A 107 4.89 28.56 -26.04
CA VAL A 107 4.29 29.56 -26.93
C VAL A 107 5.37 30.20 -27.80
#